data_AF-A0A806K2H1-F1
#
_entry.id   AF-A0A806K2H1-F1
#
_cell.length_a   1.000
_cell.length_b   1.000
_cell.length_c   1.000
_cell.angle_alpha   90.00
_cell.angle_beta   90.00
_cell.angle_gamma   90.00
#
_symmetry.space_group_name_H-M   'P 1'
#
loop_
_entity.id
_entity.type
_entity.pdbx_description
1 polymer ?
#
loop_
_entity_poly.entity_id
_entity_poly.type
_entity_poly.pdbx_seq_one_letter_code
_entity_poly.pdbx_strand_id
1 'polypeptide(L)'
;MTPYLLVLAGLVLLYFGAEWIVSASSKLALRLGVKPIFIALTIVAFGTSVPELLVSTQSTLKGWGDLSIGNVVGSNICNIALILGLSAIICPIHISKQLFRFEIPLVVLAALLTYIFLNDSTMARWEAIVFLAMFAGYVAVCITMAKRGAAPPAVDPAETGVGADGNNGNNNAVVGADGTVFIEPQGNRPALDGNDNAAKNAKPESAAKLVALIVVDLAILIFGADLLVDGSVMLAKSWGVSEALIGLTIVAVGTSTPELAMTTIAALRKNNDFAIGNIVGSSIFNTLCILGVAGTIRPIVGKAILPRDMLLMLAVSAALMLPLLFKRVMARWMGAALFLTYVVYIVVLCKGEISKGV
;
A
#
# COMPACT_ATOMS: atom_id res chain seq x y z
N MET A 1 -7.80 29.86 0.88
CA MET A 1 -6.60 29.37 1.60
C MET A 1 -6.92 28.22 2.55
N THR A 2 -8.00 28.29 3.33
CA THR A 2 -8.42 27.25 4.28
C THR A 2 -8.44 25.80 3.73
N PRO A 3 -9.01 25.47 2.55
CA PRO A 3 -9.08 24.08 2.10
C PRO A 3 -7.70 23.46 1.82
N TYR A 4 -6.78 24.24 1.24
CA TYR A 4 -5.41 23.80 0.97
C TYR A 4 -4.65 23.45 2.25
N LEU A 5 -4.82 24.25 3.30
CA LEU A 5 -4.20 24.00 4.60
C LEU A 5 -4.74 22.74 5.25
N LEU A 6 -6.05 22.48 5.16
CA LEU A 6 -6.67 21.27 5.70
C LEU A 6 -6.17 20.01 4.97
N VAL A 7 -6.13 20.04 3.64
CA VAL A 7 -5.58 18.93 2.83
C VAL A 7 -4.12 18.69 3.19
N LEU A 8 -3.29 19.73 3.21
CA LEU A 8 -1.87 19.58 3.52
C LEU A 8 -1.64 19.08 4.94
N ALA A 9 -2.32 19.65 5.93
CA ALA A 9 -2.22 19.23 7.33
C ALA A 9 -2.69 17.78 7.49
N GLY A 10 -3.81 17.41 6.85
CA GLY A 10 -4.32 16.04 6.86
C GLY A 10 -3.31 15.05 6.29
N LEU A 11 -2.73 15.35 5.12
CA LEU A 11 -1.70 14.50 4.50
C LEU A 11 -0.45 14.36 5.38
N VAL A 12 0.03 15.45 5.98
CA VAL A 12 1.20 15.43 6.87
C VAL A 12 0.93 14.58 8.11
N LEU A 13 -0.22 14.75 8.76
CA LEU A 13 -0.60 13.96 9.94
C LEU A 13 -0.78 12.49 9.59
N LEU A 14 -1.36 12.19 8.43
CA LEU A 14 -1.52 10.82 7.96
C LEU A 14 -0.18 10.14 7.68
N TYR A 15 0.74 10.84 7.00
CA TYR A 15 2.07 10.33 6.71
C TYR A 15 2.83 9.97 7.99
N PHE A 16 2.97 10.92 8.92
CA PHE A 16 3.71 10.69 10.16
C PHE A 16 2.99 9.73 11.10
N GLY A 17 1.66 9.81 11.18
CA GLY A 17 0.86 8.88 11.98
C GLY A 17 1.00 7.43 11.50
N ALA A 18 1.07 7.22 10.18
CA ALA A 18 1.27 5.89 9.59
C ALA A 18 2.68 5.35 9.87
N GLU A 19 3.70 6.21 9.77
CA GLU A 19 5.07 5.84 10.10
C GLU A 19 5.20 5.45 11.59
N TRP A 20 4.64 6.25 12.49
CA TRP A 20 4.70 6.01 13.93
C TRP A 20 3.93 4.76 14.35
N ILE A 21 2.71 4.56 13.83
CA ILE A 21 1.91 3.37 14.17
C ILE A 21 2.58 2.08 13.68
N VAL A 22 3.20 2.10 12.50
CA VAL A 22 3.95 0.94 11.95
C VAL A 22 5.17 0.66 12.82
N SER A 23 5.93 1.67 13.20
CA SER A 23 7.11 1.53 14.07
C SER A 23 6.73 0.97 15.44
N ALA A 24 5.72 1.54 16.10
CA ALA A 24 5.27 1.11 17.42
C ALA A 24 4.70 -0.31 17.40
N SER A 25 3.88 -0.64 16.38
CA SER A 25 3.31 -1.97 16.19
C SER A 25 4.38 -3.03 15.93
N SER A 26 5.40 -2.69 15.12
CA SER A 26 6.53 -3.58 14.84
C SER A 26 7.36 -3.87 16.08
N LYS A 27 7.69 -2.84 16.87
CA LYS A 27 8.41 -3.00 18.16
C LYS A 27 7.62 -3.85 19.15
N LEU A 28 6.31 -3.67 19.23
CA LEU A 28 5.43 -4.45 20.10
C LEU A 28 5.39 -5.92 19.67
N ALA A 29 5.23 -6.18 18.37
CA ALA A 29 5.19 -7.53 17.82
C ALA A 29 6.50 -8.30 18.06
N LEU A 30 7.66 -7.67 17.87
CA LEU A 30 8.97 -8.28 18.20
C LEU A 30 9.04 -8.67 19.67
N ARG A 31 8.53 -7.81 20.55
CA ARG A 31 8.50 -8.07 21.99
C ARG A 31 7.61 -9.24 22.39
N LEU A 32 6.54 -9.46 21.62
CA LEU A 32 5.65 -10.60 21.77
C LEU A 32 6.20 -11.88 21.10
N GLY A 33 7.43 -11.86 20.59
CA GLY A 33 8.08 -13.00 19.96
C GLY A 33 7.61 -13.28 18.53
N VAL A 34 6.93 -12.32 17.89
CA VAL A 34 6.56 -12.44 16.48
C VAL A 34 7.82 -12.34 15.63
N LYS A 35 8.01 -13.32 14.73
CA LYS A 35 9.20 -13.34 13.86
C LYS A 35 9.19 -12.10 12.94
N PRO A 36 10.36 -11.46 12.69
CA PRO A 36 10.45 -10.25 11.86
C PRO A 36 9.81 -10.39 10.47
N ILE A 37 9.91 -11.57 9.87
CA ILE A 37 9.30 -11.84 8.56
C ILE A 37 7.77 -11.67 8.57
N PHE A 38 7.09 -12.02 9.67
CA PHE A 38 5.64 -11.84 9.76
C PHE A 38 5.27 -10.37 9.95
N ILE A 39 6.10 -9.60 10.64
CA ILE A 39 5.91 -8.16 10.81
C ILE A 39 5.97 -7.47 9.43
N ALA A 40 6.94 -7.85 8.59
CA ALA A 40 7.08 -7.32 7.22
C ALA A 40 5.85 -7.58 6.36
N LEU A 41 5.37 -8.82 6.36
CA LEU A 41 4.28 -9.28 5.49
C LEU A 41 2.88 -8.86 5.97
N THR A 42 2.76 -8.38 7.20
CA THR A 42 1.44 -8.06 7.79
C THR A 42 1.40 -6.64 8.33
N ILE A 43 2.15 -6.36 9.41
CA ILE A 43 2.11 -5.07 10.10
C ILE A 43 2.59 -3.94 9.18
N VAL A 44 3.68 -4.16 8.45
CA VAL A 44 4.20 -3.12 7.54
C VAL A 44 3.29 -2.97 6.33
N ALA A 45 3.00 -4.07 5.63
CA ALA A 45 2.18 -4.05 4.42
C ALA A 45 0.76 -3.51 4.62
N PHE A 46 0.10 -3.82 5.74
CA PHE A 46 -1.22 -3.28 6.05
C PHE A 46 -1.16 -1.95 6.79
N GLY A 47 -0.08 -1.71 7.54
CA GLY A 47 0.10 -0.49 8.31
C GLY A 47 0.34 0.73 7.44
N THR A 48 1.03 0.59 6.31
CA THR A 48 1.21 1.69 5.34
C THR A 48 -0.10 2.13 4.70
N SER A 49 -1.08 1.23 4.59
CA SER A 49 -2.40 1.51 4.01
C SER A 49 -3.48 1.89 5.04
N VAL A 50 -3.08 2.19 6.29
CA VAL A 50 -3.97 2.73 7.31
C VAL A 50 -4.53 4.12 6.93
N PRO A 51 -3.74 5.05 6.36
CA PRO A 51 -4.27 6.31 5.84
C PRO A 51 -5.43 6.13 4.87
N GLU A 52 -5.27 5.25 3.87
CA GLU A 52 -6.30 4.91 2.89
C GLU A 52 -7.55 4.39 3.59
N LEU A 53 -7.37 3.48 4.56
CA LEU A 53 -8.48 2.87 5.28
C LEU A 53 -9.30 3.92 6.00
N LEU A 54 -8.62 4.81 6.72
CA LEU A 54 -9.27 5.85 7.51
C LEU A 54 -9.95 6.88 6.62
N VAL A 55 -9.30 7.34 5.56
CA VAL A 55 -9.87 8.33 4.63
C VAL A 55 -11.09 7.77 3.91
N SER A 56 -11.05 6.55 3.38
CA SER A 56 -12.20 5.92 2.72
C SER A 56 -13.34 5.60 3.69
N THR A 57 -13.01 5.13 4.90
CA THR A 57 -14.02 4.84 5.93
C THR A 57 -14.71 6.13 6.39
N GLN A 58 -13.95 7.19 6.70
CA GLN A 58 -14.52 8.48 7.11
C GLN A 58 -15.29 9.16 5.99
N SER A 59 -14.80 9.11 4.75
CA SER A 59 -15.53 9.60 3.58
C SER A 59 -16.89 8.92 3.47
N THR A 60 -16.93 7.60 3.65
CA THR A 60 -18.18 6.81 3.64
C THR A 60 -19.11 7.18 4.79
N LEU A 61 -18.58 7.31 6.01
CA LEU A 61 -19.34 7.74 7.19
C LEU A 61 -19.95 9.13 7.02
N LYS A 62 -19.21 10.05 6.39
CA LYS A 62 -19.66 11.41 6.06
C LYS A 62 -20.56 11.48 4.81
N GLY A 63 -20.74 10.37 4.09
CA GLY A 63 -21.60 10.30 2.90
C GLY A 63 -20.93 10.71 1.58
N TRP A 64 -19.62 10.93 1.57
CA TRP A 64 -18.81 11.25 0.38
C TRP A 64 -18.36 9.96 -0.33
N GLY A 65 -19.31 9.25 -0.94
CA GLY A 65 -19.05 7.95 -1.57
C GLY A 65 -18.11 8.02 -2.77
N ASP A 66 -18.23 9.06 -3.60
CA ASP A 66 -17.32 9.35 -4.72
C ASP A 66 -15.87 9.53 -4.25
N LEU A 67 -15.66 10.22 -3.12
CA LEU A 67 -14.34 10.39 -2.51
C LEU A 67 -13.79 9.06 -1.97
N SER A 68 -14.64 8.26 -1.32
CA SER A 68 -14.28 6.96 -0.75
C SER A 68 -13.81 5.96 -1.82
N ILE A 69 -14.62 5.74 -2.85
CA ILE A 69 -14.29 4.84 -3.97
C ILE A 69 -13.13 5.43 -4.79
N GLY A 70 -13.15 6.74 -5.03
CA GLY A 70 -12.08 7.44 -5.74
C GLY A 70 -10.73 7.25 -5.07
N ASN A 71 -10.66 7.33 -3.74
CA ASN A 71 -9.44 7.04 -2.99
C ASN A 71 -8.97 5.60 -3.20
N VAL A 72 -9.84 4.59 -3.05
CA VAL A 72 -9.46 3.18 -3.21
C VAL A 72 -9.00 2.86 -4.65
N VAL A 73 -9.78 3.27 -5.65
CA VAL A 73 -9.47 3.04 -7.07
C VAL A 73 -8.21 3.80 -7.47
N GLY A 74 -8.12 5.06 -7.07
CA GLY A 74 -6.97 5.92 -7.31
C GLY A 74 -5.69 5.37 -6.69
N SER A 75 -5.71 4.93 -5.43
CA SER A 75 -4.54 4.36 -4.76
C SER A 75 -4.09 3.05 -5.40
N ASN A 76 -5.01 2.20 -5.88
CA ASN A 76 -4.63 1.01 -6.65
C ASN A 76 -3.95 1.36 -7.98
N ILE A 77 -4.48 2.35 -8.71
CA ILE A 77 -3.87 2.84 -9.95
C ILE A 77 -2.50 3.47 -9.65
N CYS A 78 -2.41 4.30 -8.60
CA CYS A 78 -1.18 4.95 -8.14
C CYS A 78 -0.11 3.91 -7.78
N ASN A 79 -0.44 2.93 -6.95
CA ASN A 79 0.49 1.89 -6.50
C ASN A 79 1.13 1.14 -7.68
N ILE A 80 0.34 0.76 -8.68
CA ILE A 80 0.83 -0.04 -9.80
C ILE A 80 1.44 0.84 -10.89
N ALA A 81 0.73 1.89 -11.32
CA ALA A 81 1.13 2.67 -12.48
C ALA A 81 2.19 3.73 -12.13
N LEU A 82 2.03 4.43 -11.00
CA LEU A 82 2.98 5.45 -10.55
C LEU A 82 4.14 4.84 -9.78
N ILE A 83 3.87 4.18 -8.64
CA ILE A 83 4.90 3.79 -7.67
C ILE A 83 5.77 2.66 -8.23
N LEU A 84 5.15 1.55 -8.63
CA LEU A 84 5.88 0.42 -9.23
C LEU A 84 6.48 0.81 -10.59
N GLY A 85 5.75 1.59 -11.38
CA GLY A 85 6.22 2.12 -12.66
C GLY A 85 7.52 2.91 -12.51
N LEU A 86 7.54 3.91 -11.63
CA LEU A 86 8.70 4.73 -11.34
C LEU A 86 9.84 3.91 -10.72
N SER A 87 9.52 3.01 -9.78
CA SER A 87 10.52 2.15 -9.13
C SER A 87 11.23 1.25 -10.15
N ALA A 88 10.49 0.68 -11.11
CA ALA A 88 11.05 -0.15 -12.17
C ALA A 88 11.88 0.64 -13.21
N ILE A 89 11.58 1.92 -13.44
CA ILE A 89 12.42 2.82 -14.25
C ILE A 89 13.78 3.03 -13.59
N ILE A 90 13.79 3.20 -12.26
CA ILE A 90 14.99 3.41 -11.46
C ILE A 90 15.80 2.12 -11.35
N CYS A 91 15.18 1.03 -10.89
CA CYS A 91 15.81 -0.27 -10.69
C CYS A 91 14.88 -1.39 -11.21
N PRO A 92 15.30 -2.21 -12.19
CA PRO A 92 14.50 -3.35 -12.64
C PRO A 92 14.17 -4.34 -11.51
N ILE A 93 12.90 -4.69 -11.36
CA ILE A 93 12.39 -5.46 -10.22
C ILE A 93 12.15 -6.90 -10.64
N HIS A 94 12.76 -7.85 -9.93
CA HIS A 94 12.48 -9.28 -10.10
C HIS A 94 11.26 -9.67 -9.27
N ILE A 95 10.38 -10.47 -9.86
CA ILE A 95 9.12 -10.88 -9.25
C ILE A 95 9.21 -12.37 -8.90
N SER A 96 9.03 -12.69 -7.61
CA SER A 96 9.02 -14.08 -7.17
C SER A 96 7.90 -14.89 -7.83
N LYS A 97 8.12 -16.21 -8.01
CA LYS A 97 7.10 -17.13 -8.57
C LYS A 97 5.83 -17.18 -7.72
N GLN A 98 5.98 -16.94 -6.41
CA GLN A 98 4.89 -17.00 -5.45
C GLN A 98 3.86 -15.89 -5.70
N LEU A 99 4.32 -14.66 -5.96
CA LEU A 99 3.44 -13.54 -6.29
C LEU A 99 2.55 -13.86 -7.50
N PHE A 100 3.12 -14.44 -8.55
CA PHE A 100 2.36 -14.81 -9.75
C PHE A 100 1.33 -15.91 -9.54
N ARG A 101 1.53 -16.77 -8.54
CA ARG A 101 0.65 -17.92 -8.32
C ARG A 101 -0.59 -17.57 -7.51
N PHE A 102 -0.50 -16.59 -6.62
CA PHE A 102 -1.59 -16.26 -5.70
C PHE A 102 -1.93 -14.77 -5.66
N GLU A 103 -0.96 -13.90 -5.45
CA GLU A 103 -1.21 -12.50 -5.09
C GLU A 103 -1.58 -11.65 -6.31
N ILE A 104 -0.84 -11.75 -7.41
CA ILE A 104 -1.15 -11.03 -8.65
C ILE A 104 -2.50 -11.50 -9.25
N PRO A 105 -2.80 -12.81 -9.36
CA PRO A 105 -4.15 -13.26 -9.73
C PRO A 105 -5.25 -12.70 -8.83
N LEU A 106 -5.00 -12.61 -7.52
CA LEU A 106 -5.96 -12.08 -6.56
C LEU A 106 -6.17 -10.57 -6.76
N VAL A 107 -5.13 -9.78 -7.03
CA VAL A 107 -5.25 -8.36 -7.39
C VAL A 107 -6.09 -8.18 -8.67
N VAL A 108 -5.80 -8.97 -9.71
CA VAL A 108 -6.57 -8.92 -10.97
C VAL A 108 -8.03 -9.30 -10.74
N LEU A 109 -8.28 -10.36 -9.96
CA LEU A 109 -9.63 -10.79 -9.60
C LEU A 109 -10.37 -9.72 -8.78
N ALA A 110 -9.70 -9.11 -7.79
CA ALA A 110 -10.27 -8.05 -6.97
C ALA A 110 -10.61 -6.82 -7.83
N ALA A 111 -9.75 -6.44 -8.77
CA ALA A 111 -10.01 -5.36 -9.71
C ALA A 111 -11.18 -5.67 -10.67
N LEU A 112 -11.27 -6.92 -11.15
CA LEU A 112 -12.37 -7.38 -11.98
C LEU A 112 -13.70 -7.37 -11.22
N LEU A 113 -13.72 -7.87 -10.00
CA LEU A 113 -14.91 -7.83 -9.15
C LEU A 113 -15.31 -6.40 -8.81
N THR A 114 -14.34 -5.51 -8.60
CA THR A 114 -14.62 -4.08 -8.40
C THR A 114 -15.34 -3.53 -9.63
N TYR A 115 -14.81 -3.77 -10.84
CA TYR A 115 -15.45 -3.40 -12.10
C TYR A 115 -16.90 -3.93 -12.22
N ILE A 116 -17.15 -5.17 -11.82
CA ILE A 116 -18.48 -5.79 -11.91
C ILE A 116 -19.45 -5.20 -10.87
N PHE A 117 -19.04 -5.12 -9.60
CA PHE A 117 -19.90 -4.70 -8.49
C PHE A 117 -20.31 -3.24 -8.58
N LEU A 118 -19.37 -2.37 -8.95
CA LEU A 118 -19.64 -0.93 -9.06
C LEU A 118 -20.14 -0.52 -10.45
N ASN A 119 -20.57 -1.47 -11.29
CA ASN A 119 -21.11 -1.17 -12.63
C ASN A 119 -22.42 -0.37 -12.59
N ASP A 120 -23.19 -0.48 -11.50
CA ASP A 120 -24.39 0.34 -11.22
C ASP A 120 -24.05 1.62 -10.41
N SER A 121 -22.76 1.94 -10.30
CA SER A 121 -22.20 3.04 -9.50
C SER A 121 -22.50 2.96 -7.99
N THR A 122 -22.93 1.80 -7.48
CA THR A 122 -23.26 1.63 -6.06
C THR A 122 -22.64 0.34 -5.51
N MET A 123 -21.78 0.47 -4.50
CA MET A 123 -21.30 -0.69 -3.76
C MET A 123 -22.35 -1.12 -2.73
N ALA A 124 -22.98 -2.25 -2.95
CA ALA A 124 -23.91 -2.85 -2.01
C ALA A 124 -23.17 -3.50 -0.83
N ARG A 125 -23.88 -3.64 0.31
CA ARG A 125 -23.31 -4.26 1.51
C ARG A 125 -22.86 -5.71 1.28
N TRP A 126 -23.60 -6.48 0.47
CA TRP A 126 -23.26 -7.88 0.23
C TRP A 126 -21.99 -8.03 -0.62
N GLU A 127 -21.75 -7.10 -1.56
CA GLU A 127 -20.52 -7.03 -2.36
C GLU A 127 -19.31 -6.71 -1.47
N ALA A 128 -19.49 -5.78 -0.54
CA ALA A 128 -18.48 -5.46 0.46
C ALA A 128 -18.19 -6.65 1.40
N ILE A 129 -19.20 -7.44 1.77
CA ILE A 129 -19.02 -8.70 2.54
C ILE A 129 -18.22 -9.72 1.73
N VAL A 130 -18.46 -9.84 0.42
CA VAL A 130 -17.67 -10.74 -0.45
C VAL A 130 -16.19 -10.34 -0.43
N PHE A 131 -15.89 -9.04 -0.53
CA PHE A 131 -14.51 -8.56 -0.41
C PHE A 131 -13.87 -8.85 0.94
N LEU A 132 -14.59 -8.64 2.05
CA LEU A 132 -14.08 -8.99 3.38
C LEU A 132 -13.87 -10.50 3.56
N ALA A 133 -14.77 -11.32 3.02
CA ALA A 133 -14.61 -12.78 3.06
C ALA A 133 -13.38 -13.24 2.27
N MET A 134 -13.14 -12.65 1.09
CA MET A 134 -11.92 -12.88 0.32
C MET A 134 -10.67 -12.42 1.06
N PHE A 135 -10.71 -11.24 1.70
CA PHE A 135 -9.60 -10.74 2.51
C PHE A 135 -9.28 -11.66 3.69
N ALA A 136 -10.31 -12.09 4.43
CA ALA A 136 -10.15 -13.04 5.53
C ALA A 136 -9.56 -14.38 5.06
N GLY A 137 -10.00 -14.87 3.89
CA GLY A 137 -9.42 -16.03 3.24
C GLY A 137 -7.94 -15.84 2.89
N TYR A 138 -7.58 -14.70 2.30
CA TYR A 138 -6.19 -14.35 1.98
C TYR A 138 -5.32 -14.33 3.24
N VAL A 139 -5.75 -13.61 4.29
CA VAL A 139 -5.03 -13.53 5.56
C VAL A 139 -4.87 -14.93 6.20
N ALA A 140 -5.91 -15.77 6.16
CA ALA A 140 -5.82 -17.14 6.67
C ALA A 140 -4.79 -17.98 5.89
N VAL A 141 -4.73 -17.84 4.55
CA VAL A 141 -3.70 -18.48 3.72
C VAL A 141 -2.31 -17.96 4.12
N CYS A 142 -2.11 -16.65 4.24
CA CYS A 142 -0.83 -16.08 4.66
C CYS A 142 -0.38 -16.61 6.03
N ILE A 143 -1.28 -16.66 7.01
CA ILE A 143 -1.00 -17.19 8.37
C ILE A 143 -0.69 -18.69 8.33
N THR A 144 -1.37 -19.48 7.49
CA THR A 144 -1.10 -20.93 7.41
C THR A 144 0.21 -21.24 6.69
N MET A 145 0.56 -20.48 5.63
CA MET A 145 1.87 -20.57 4.97
C MET A 145 2.99 -20.19 5.94
N ALA A 146 2.80 -19.09 6.68
CA ALA A 146 3.66 -18.64 7.75
C ALA A 146 3.94 -19.72 8.82
N LYS A 147 2.89 -20.36 9.34
CA LYS A 147 3.00 -21.40 10.37
C LYS A 147 3.68 -22.67 9.89
N ARG A 148 3.57 -23.00 8.60
CA ARG A 148 4.18 -24.20 8.00
C ARG A 148 5.69 -24.07 7.77
N GLY A 149 6.33 -22.98 8.21
CA GLY A 149 7.75 -22.76 7.98
C GLY A 149 8.10 -22.39 6.54
N ALA A 150 7.08 -22.20 5.69
CA ALA A 150 7.26 -21.49 4.44
C ALA A 150 7.38 -20.00 4.79
N ALA A 151 8.58 -19.58 5.17
CA ALA A 151 9.00 -18.23 4.84
C ALA A 151 8.69 -18.01 3.33
N PRO A 152 8.33 -16.80 2.89
CA PRO A 152 8.52 -16.47 1.48
C PRO A 152 9.95 -16.88 1.11
N PRO A 153 10.17 -17.45 -0.08
CA PRO A 153 11.44 -18.08 -0.41
C PRO A 153 12.56 -17.10 -0.11
N ALA A 154 13.48 -17.50 0.76
CA ALA A 154 14.81 -16.92 0.73
C ALA A 154 15.30 -17.06 -0.71
N VAL A 155 15.76 -15.94 -1.26
CA VAL A 155 16.63 -15.79 -2.42
C VAL A 155 17.16 -17.14 -2.93
N ASP A 156 16.78 -17.53 -4.14
CA ASP A 156 17.35 -18.71 -4.81
C ASP A 156 18.89 -18.53 -4.86
N PRO A 157 19.69 -19.39 -4.21
CA PRO A 157 21.16 -19.26 -4.21
C PRO A 157 21.74 -19.24 -5.64
N ALA A 158 21.02 -19.84 -6.60
CA ALA A 158 21.39 -19.85 -8.01
C ALA A 158 21.17 -18.49 -8.71
N GLU A 159 20.37 -17.57 -8.15
CA GLU A 159 20.11 -16.23 -8.69
C GLU A 159 20.99 -15.13 -8.06
N THR A 160 21.77 -15.42 -7.00
CA THR A 160 22.72 -14.47 -6.38
C THR A 160 24.21 -14.65 -6.70
N GLY A 161 24.61 -15.69 -7.43
CA GLY A 161 26.03 -15.92 -7.73
C GLY A 161 26.91 -16.18 -6.49
N VAL A 162 26.33 -16.63 -5.39
CA VAL A 162 27.06 -17.03 -4.18
C VAL A 162 27.07 -18.55 -4.12
N GLY A 163 28.27 -19.13 -4.17
CA GLY A 163 28.50 -20.57 -4.18
C GLY A 163 27.91 -21.29 -2.97
N ALA A 164 27.54 -22.55 -3.20
CA ALA A 164 26.99 -23.44 -2.20
C ALA A 164 28.04 -23.77 -1.13
N ASP A 165 27.96 -23.11 0.02
CA ASP A 165 28.43 -23.67 1.27
C ASP A 165 27.25 -23.83 2.22
N GLY A 166 26.97 -25.10 2.53
CA GLY A 166 25.89 -25.49 3.41
C GLY A 166 26.17 -25.09 4.85
N ASN A 167 25.07 -24.97 5.61
CA ASN A 167 24.99 -24.84 7.06
C ASN A 167 25.00 -23.40 7.62
N ASN A 168 23.84 -22.74 7.66
CA ASN A 168 23.46 -21.96 8.85
C ASN A 168 21.98 -21.60 8.89
N GLY A 169 21.27 -22.06 9.92
CA GLY A 169 19.88 -21.71 10.20
C GLY A 169 19.73 -20.34 10.86
N ASN A 170 20.08 -19.25 10.17
CA ASN A 170 20.00 -17.90 10.76
C ASN A 170 19.05 -16.98 9.97
N ASN A 171 17.88 -16.71 10.57
CA ASN A 171 16.90 -15.75 10.09
C ASN A 171 17.37 -14.31 10.40
N ASN A 172 18.29 -13.77 9.59
CA ASN A 172 18.85 -12.41 9.77
C ASN A 172 17.91 -11.30 9.25
N ALA A 173 16.65 -11.35 9.66
CA ALA A 173 15.72 -10.27 9.40
C ALA A 173 15.84 -9.22 10.53
N VAL A 174 16.42 -8.06 10.22
CA VAL A 174 16.62 -6.95 11.18
C VAL A 174 15.52 -5.93 10.96
N VAL A 175 14.75 -5.61 11.99
CA VAL A 175 13.75 -4.54 11.92
C VAL A 175 14.41 -3.22 12.28
N GLY A 176 14.47 -2.28 11.34
CA GLY A 176 14.92 -0.91 11.55
C GLY A 176 14.07 -0.16 12.57
N ALA A 177 14.62 0.92 13.11
CA ALA A 177 13.93 1.77 14.09
C ALA A 177 12.62 2.42 13.54
N ASP A 178 12.51 2.48 12.22
CA ASP A 178 11.40 2.92 11.37
C ASP A 178 10.40 1.80 11.02
N GLY A 179 10.57 0.58 11.56
CA GLY A 179 9.70 -0.56 11.26
C GLY A 179 10.01 -1.27 9.93
N THR A 180 11.02 -0.81 9.19
CA THR A 180 11.48 -1.49 7.97
C THR A 180 12.07 -2.85 8.32
N VAL A 181 11.64 -3.92 7.65
CA VAL A 181 12.23 -5.25 7.87
C VAL A 181 13.27 -5.50 6.79
N PHE A 182 14.54 -5.53 7.21
CA PHE A 182 15.69 -5.82 6.37
C PHE A 182 16.03 -7.30 6.41
N ILE A 183 16.52 -7.85 5.30
CA ILE A 183 17.32 -9.09 5.33
C ILE A 183 18.77 -8.64 5.15
N GLU A 184 19.63 -8.82 6.16
CA GLU A 184 21.03 -8.43 6.04
C GLU A 184 21.78 -9.36 5.07
N PRO A 185 22.46 -8.82 4.04
CA PRO A 185 23.42 -9.60 3.26
C PRO A 185 24.59 -10.00 4.17
N GLN A 186 24.94 -11.29 4.22
CA GLN A 186 26.20 -11.71 4.85
C GLN A 186 27.37 -11.16 4.02
N GLY A 187 28.07 -10.16 4.55
CA GLY A 187 29.27 -9.63 3.90
C GLY A 187 29.74 -8.29 4.46
N ASN A 188 30.60 -8.36 5.48
CA ASN A 188 31.65 -7.40 5.84
C ASN A 188 31.32 -5.89 5.73
N ARG A 189 30.79 -5.29 6.82
CA ARG A 189 30.89 -3.83 6.98
C ARG A 189 32.36 -3.48 7.31
N PRO A 190 32.95 -2.44 6.68
CA PRO A 190 34.08 -1.76 7.30
C PRO A 190 33.62 -1.25 8.67
N ALA A 191 34.44 -1.44 9.70
CA ALA A 191 34.17 -0.90 11.03
C ALA A 191 33.95 0.61 10.92
N LEU A 192 32.70 1.07 11.13
CA LEU A 192 32.41 2.48 11.31
C LEU A 192 32.74 2.78 12.78
N ASP A 193 33.91 3.34 12.98
CA ASP A 193 34.31 3.92 14.26
C ASP A 193 33.34 5.05 14.65
N GLY A 194 32.82 4.97 15.87
CA GLY A 194 32.20 6.09 16.57
C GLY A 194 30.70 5.94 16.85
N ASN A 195 30.40 5.47 18.07
CA ASN A 195 29.13 5.63 18.78
C ASN A 195 28.00 4.58 18.58
N ASP A 196 28.34 3.31 18.37
CA ASP A 196 27.39 2.17 18.43
C ASP A 196 26.87 1.84 19.85
N ASN A 197 27.40 2.51 20.88
CA ASN A 197 27.05 2.26 22.28
C ASN A 197 25.76 2.96 22.72
N ALA A 198 25.27 3.97 21.97
CA ALA A 198 24.00 4.63 22.27
C ALA A 198 22.79 3.75 21.90
N ALA A 199 22.87 3.01 20.79
CA ALA A 199 21.80 2.12 20.33
C ALA A 199 21.68 0.83 21.17
N LYS A 200 22.80 0.32 21.71
CA LYS A 200 22.83 -0.89 22.55
C LYS A 200 22.33 -0.67 24.00
N ASN A 201 22.26 0.58 24.47
CA ASN A 201 21.92 0.92 25.86
C ASN A 201 20.53 1.54 26.05
N ALA A 202 19.70 1.63 25.00
CA ALA A 202 18.32 2.08 25.15
C ALA A 202 17.52 1.01 25.92
N LYS A 203 17.02 1.33 27.12
CA LYS A 203 16.08 0.45 27.83
C LYS A 203 14.92 0.13 26.88
N PRO A 204 14.61 -1.16 26.65
CA PRO A 204 13.58 -1.53 25.69
C PRO A 204 12.25 -0.93 26.17
N GLU A 205 11.60 -0.10 25.34
CA GLU A 205 10.42 0.68 25.72
C GLU A 205 9.32 -0.20 26.31
N SER A 206 8.76 0.10 27.48
CA SER A 206 7.77 -0.80 28.10
C SER A 206 6.60 -1.11 27.14
N ALA A 207 6.04 -2.32 27.19
CA ALA A 207 4.91 -2.70 26.34
C ALA A 207 3.72 -1.74 26.52
N ALA A 208 3.49 -1.26 27.74
CA ALA A 208 2.49 -0.23 28.04
C ALA A 208 2.75 1.08 27.29
N LYS A 209 4.02 1.52 27.20
CA LYS A 209 4.41 2.70 26.41
C LYS A 209 4.12 2.48 24.92
N LEU A 210 4.47 1.31 24.37
CA LEU A 210 4.21 0.99 22.96
C LEU A 210 2.71 0.97 22.63
N VAL A 211 1.89 0.36 23.49
CA VAL A 211 0.43 0.38 23.33
C VAL A 211 -0.11 1.80 23.42
N ALA A 212 0.37 2.61 24.37
CA ALA A 212 -0.03 4.01 24.48
C ALA A 212 0.34 4.83 23.23
N LEU A 213 1.53 4.60 22.66
CA LEU A 213 1.93 5.23 21.40
C LEU A 213 1.00 4.84 20.26
N ILE A 214 0.69 3.55 20.08
CA ILE A 214 -0.24 3.09 19.04
C ILE A 214 -1.62 3.78 19.16
N VAL A 215 -2.12 3.97 20.38
CA VAL A 215 -3.40 4.66 20.61
C VAL A 215 -3.31 6.14 20.22
N VAL A 216 -2.20 6.81 20.57
CA VAL A 216 -1.96 8.22 20.19
C VAL A 216 -1.82 8.36 18.68
N ASP A 217 -1.05 7.49 18.03
CA ASP A 217 -0.85 7.48 16.59
C ASP A 217 -2.17 7.27 15.85
N LEU A 218 -3.01 6.34 16.34
CA LEU A 218 -4.36 6.12 15.80
C LEU A 218 -5.25 7.37 15.94
N ALA A 219 -5.18 8.08 17.07
CA ALA A 219 -5.94 9.32 17.25
C ALA A 219 -5.47 10.43 16.28
N ILE A 220 -4.15 10.56 16.08
CA ILE A 220 -3.56 11.49 15.10
C ILE A 220 -4.01 11.15 13.69
N LEU A 221 -3.99 9.86 13.33
CA LEU A 221 -4.42 9.36 12.04
C LEU A 221 -5.90 9.63 11.77
N ILE A 222 -6.77 9.36 12.75
CA ILE A 222 -8.22 9.65 12.65
C ILE A 222 -8.44 11.15 12.45
N PHE A 223 -7.77 12.00 13.24
CA PHE A 223 -7.88 13.45 13.10
C PHE A 223 -7.34 13.94 11.74
N GLY A 224 -6.20 13.40 11.28
CA GLY A 224 -5.61 13.72 9.98
C GLY A 224 -6.52 13.33 8.82
N ALA A 225 -7.16 12.15 8.88
CA ALA A 225 -8.15 11.74 7.91
C ALA A 225 -9.36 12.69 7.90
N ASP A 226 -9.81 13.18 9.05
CA ASP A 226 -10.96 14.09 9.12
C ASP A 226 -10.66 15.41 8.42
N LEU A 227 -9.47 15.98 8.70
CA LEU A 227 -8.98 17.19 8.02
C LEU A 227 -8.83 16.97 6.51
N LEU A 228 -8.30 15.82 6.09
CA LEU A 228 -8.12 15.53 4.67
C LEU A 228 -9.46 15.38 3.95
N VAL A 229 -10.42 14.68 4.53
CA VAL A 229 -11.75 14.52 3.94
C VAL A 229 -12.45 15.86 3.82
N ASP A 230 -12.51 16.64 4.90
CA ASP A 230 -13.19 17.93 4.90
C ASP A 230 -12.50 18.93 3.96
N GLY A 231 -11.17 18.98 4.00
CA GLY A 231 -10.35 19.77 3.10
C GLY A 231 -10.55 19.39 1.63
N SER A 232 -10.62 18.10 1.32
CA SER A 232 -10.82 17.58 -0.05
C SER A 232 -12.18 17.94 -0.62
N VAL A 233 -13.24 17.81 0.19
CA VAL A 233 -14.60 18.18 -0.20
C VAL A 233 -14.71 19.69 -0.41
N MET A 234 -14.12 20.49 0.48
CA MET A 234 -14.06 21.94 0.31
C MET A 234 -13.28 22.34 -0.94
N LEU A 235 -12.18 21.63 -1.23
CA LEU A 235 -11.36 21.86 -2.42
C LEU A 235 -12.16 21.55 -3.69
N ALA A 236 -12.80 20.38 -3.76
CA ALA A 236 -13.66 19.98 -4.88
C ALA A 236 -14.72 21.05 -5.18
N LYS A 237 -15.46 21.48 -4.14
CA LYS A 237 -16.47 22.54 -4.25
C LYS A 237 -15.88 23.87 -4.71
N SER A 238 -14.71 24.26 -4.20
CA SER A 238 -14.06 25.52 -4.58
C SER A 238 -13.56 25.54 -6.03
N TRP A 239 -13.20 24.37 -6.56
CA TRP A 239 -12.74 24.22 -7.95
C TRP A 239 -13.88 23.90 -8.92
N GLY A 240 -15.09 23.66 -8.42
CA GLY A 240 -16.23 23.23 -9.24
C GLY A 240 -16.03 21.86 -9.88
N VAL A 241 -15.24 20.98 -9.26
CA VAL A 241 -14.93 19.63 -9.75
C VAL A 241 -15.58 18.58 -8.84
N SER A 242 -15.75 17.36 -9.34
CA SER A 242 -16.28 16.25 -8.54
C SER A 242 -15.36 15.84 -7.39
N GLU A 243 -15.92 15.32 -6.29
CA GLU A 243 -15.10 14.72 -5.22
C GLU A 243 -14.34 13.48 -5.73
N ALA A 244 -14.86 12.79 -6.76
CA ALA A 244 -14.20 11.68 -7.43
C ALA A 244 -12.84 12.10 -8.02
N LEU A 245 -12.75 13.27 -8.67
CA LEU A 245 -11.47 13.78 -9.18
C LEU A 245 -10.44 13.93 -8.07
N ILE A 246 -10.83 14.55 -6.95
CA ILE A 246 -9.94 14.77 -5.81
C ILE A 246 -9.53 13.43 -5.17
N GLY A 247 -10.48 12.50 -5.05
CA GLY A 247 -10.25 11.13 -4.55
C GLY A 247 -9.25 10.35 -5.40
N LEU A 248 -9.48 10.29 -6.72
CA LEU A 248 -8.65 9.57 -7.69
C LEU A 248 -7.23 10.16 -7.84
N THR A 249 -7.01 11.40 -7.43
CA THR A 249 -5.77 12.13 -7.67
C THR A 249 -5.06 12.54 -6.38
N ILE A 250 -5.42 13.68 -5.80
CA ILE A 250 -4.71 14.30 -4.68
C ILE A 250 -4.73 13.39 -3.45
N VAL A 251 -5.90 12.84 -3.12
CA VAL A 251 -6.06 12.01 -1.94
C VAL A 251 -5.35 10.68 -2.15
N ALA A 252 -5.63 9.97 -3.25
CA ALA A 252 -4.97 8.71 -3.58
C ALA A 252 -3.44 8.80 -3.62
N VAL A 253 -2.88 9.84 -4.26
CA VAL A 253 -1.41 10.03 -4.29
C VAL A 253 -0.88 10.32 -2.90
N GLY A 254 -1.58 11.19 -2.16
CA GLY A 254 -1.16 11.65 -0.85
C GLY A 254 -1.15 10.55 0.21
N THR A 255 -2.21 9.73 0.27
CA THR A 255 -2.27 8.60 1.20
C THR A 255 -1.28 7.51 0.83
N SER A 256 -0.96 7.34 -0.46
CA SER A 256 0.00 6.32 -0.93
C SER A 256 1.47 6.79 -0.94
N THR A 257 1.77 7.93 -0.30
CA THR A 257 3.14 8.41 -0.13
C THR A 257 4.02 7.52 0.76
N PRO A 258 3.53 6.90 1.86
CA PRO A 258 4.30 5.92 2.63
C PRO A 258 4.72 4.73 1.76
N GLU A 259 3.82 4.20 0.93
CA GLU A 259 4.09 3.12 0.00
C GLU A 259 5.15 3.51 -1.03
N LEU A 260 5.07 4.72 -1.58
CA LEU A 260 6.06 5.22 -2.52
C LEU A 260 7.45 5.25 -1.90
N ALA A 261 7.57 5.78 -0.68
CA ALA A 261 8.83 5.83 0.04
C ALA A 261 9.39 4.43 0.31
N MET A 262 8.57 3.53 0.87
CA MET A 262 8.96 2.17 1.24
C MET A 262 9.38 1.33 0.03
N THR A 263 8.57 1.32 -1.03
CA THR A 263 8.84 0.56 -2.25
C THR A 263 10.09 1.10 -2.97
N THR A 264 10.25 2.41 -3.06
CA THR A 264 11.43 3.01 -3.70
C THR A 264 12.71 2.69 -2.93
N ILE A 265 12.71 2.83 -1.61
CA ILE A 265 13.87 2.49 -0.76
C ILE A 265 14.23 1.01 -0.89
N ALA A 266 13.23 0.13 -0.88
CA ALA A 266 13.44 -1.30 -1.05
C ALA A 266 14.03 -1.65 -2.43
N ALA A 267 13.52 -1.03 -3.50
CA ALA A 267 14.04 -1.20 -4.85
C ALA A 267 15.49 -0.72 -4.97
N LEU A 268 15.82 0.45 -4.42
CA LEU A 268 17.19 0.99 -4.41
C LEU A 268 18.18 0.10 -3.64
N ARG A 269 17.70 -0.58 -2.60
CA ARG A 269 18.49 -1.55 -1.82
C ARG A 269 18.54 -2.94 -2.44
N LYS A 270 18.02 -3.11 -3.67
CA LYS A 270 17.92 -4.39 -4.40
C LYS A 270 17.10 -5.46 -3.66
N ASN A 271 16.20 -5.05 -2.77
CA ASN A 271 15.25 -5.95 -2.12
C ASN A 271 13.95 -6.02 -2.94
N ASN A 272 14.04 -6.67 -4.10
CA ASN A 272 12.99 -6.69 -5.11
C ASN A 272 11.70 -7.34 -4.60
N ASP A 273 11.79 -8.44 -3.86
CA ASP A 273 10.63 -9.17 -3.34
C ASP A 273 9.82 -8.33 -2.36
N PHE A 274 10.48 -7.56 -1.49
CA PHE A 274 9.79 -6.64 -0.59
C PHE A 274 9.16 -5.47 -1.37
N ALA A 275 9.89 -4.88 -2.33
CA ALA A 275 9.41 -3.74 -3.09
C ALA A 275 8.08 -4.05 -3.82
N ILE A 276 8.01 -5.18 -4.52
CA ILE A 276 6.79 -5.58 -5.21
C ILE A 276 5.73 -6.16 -4.27
N GLY A 277 6.14 -6.90 -3.24
CA GLY A 277 5.23 -7.45 -2.23
C GLY A 277 4.45 -6.34 -1.51
N ASN A 278 5.11 -5.21 -1.22
CA ASN A 278 4.46 -4.03 -0.64
C ASN A 278 3.35 -3.48 -1.55
N ILE A 279 3.62 -3.32 -2.85
CA ILE A 279 2.66 -2.80 -3.83
C ILE A 279 1.47 -3.74 -4.01
N VAL A 280 1.74 -5.03 -4.25
CA VAL A 280 0.71 -6.03 -4.49
C VAL A 280 -0.12 -6.26 -3.21
N GLY A 281 0.53 -6.36 -2.05
CA GLY A 281 -0.13 -6.48 -0.76
C GLY A 281 -1.03 -5.29 -0.43
N SER A 282 -0.55 -4.06 -0.67
CA SER A 282 -1.34 -2.84 -0.48
C SER A 282 -2.53 -2.80 -1.45
N SER A 283 -2.37 -3.23 -2.71
CA SER A 283 -3.50 -3.35 -3.65
C SER A 283 -4.56 -4.37 -3.22
N ILE A 284 -4.15 -5.51 -2.68
CA ILE A 284 -5.06 -6.51 -2.10
C ILE A 284 -5.80 -5.89 -0.90
N PHE A 285 -5.07 -5.23 0.01
CA PHE A 285 -5.64 -4.61 1.19
C PHE A 285 -6.64 -3.49 0.81
N ASN A 286 -6.25 -2.60 -0.09
CA ASN A 286 -7.08 -1.50 -0.55
C ASN A 286 -8.39 -1.99 -1.17
N THR A 287 -8.30 -3.02 -2.02
CA THR A 287 -9.49 -3.50 -2.73
C THR A 287 -10.36 -4.40 -1.85
N LEU A 288 -9.77 -5.36 -1.13
CA LEU A 288 -10.55 -6.36 -0.39
C LEU A 288 -10.91 -5.90 1.03
N CYS A 289 -9.97 -5.28 1.75
CA CYS A 289 -10.19 -4.84 3.13
C CYS A 289 -10.87 -3.47 3.15
N ILE A 290 -10.27 -2.44 2.55
CA ILE A 290 -10.76 -1.06 2.71
C ILE A 290 -12.14 -0.87 2.10
N LEU A 291 -12.33 -1.27 0.83
CA LEU A 291 -13.64 -1.20 0.17
C LEU A 291 -14.68 -2.09 0.87
N GLY A 292 -14.25 -3.25 1.38
CA GLY A 292 -15.08 -4.16 2.17
C GLY A 292 -15.54 -3.56 3.51
N VAL A 293 -14.63 -2.97 4.28
CA VAL A 293 -14.94 -2.30 5.55
C VAL A 293 -15.84 -1.08 5.30
N ALA A 294 -15.48 -0.22 4.35
CA ALA A 294 -16.27 0.95 4.03
C ALA A 294 -17.70 0.57 3.57
N GLY A 295 -17.82 -0.40 2.66
CA GLY A 295 -19.12 -0.77 2.08
C GLY A 295 -20.03 -1.57 3.01
N THR A 296 -19.48 -2.23 4.03
CA THR A 296 -20.29 -2.92 5.04
C THR A 296 -20.97 -1.96 6.02
N ILE A 297 -20.31 -0.85 6.35
CA ILE A 297 -20.88 0.21 7.20
C ILE A 297 -22.15 0.76 6.55
N ARG A 298 -22.03 1.23 5.31
CA ARG A 298 -23.15 1.80 4.54
C ARG A 298 -22.90 1.54 3.04
N PRO A 299 -23.96 1.28 2.24
CA PRO A 299 -23.82 1.25 0.79
C PRO A 299 -23.14 2.52 0.27
N ILE A 300 -22.13 2.36 -0.58
CA ILE A 300 -21.33 3.48 -1.09
C ILE A 300 -21.83 3.85 -2.47
N VAL A 301 -22.25 5.09 -2.67
CA VAL A 301 -22.71 5.58 -3.97
C VAL A 301 -21.59 6.41 -4.60
N GLY A 302 -21.07 5.96 -5.73
CA GLY A 302 -19.97 6.58 -6.47
C GLY A 302 -20.36 6.95 -7.90
N LYS A 303 -21.26 7.93 -8.07
CA LYS A 303 -21.82 8.30 -9.39
C LYS A 303 -20.83 8.98 -10.32
N ALA A 304 -19.83 9.67 -9.77
CA ALA A 304 -18.79 10.36 -10.53
C ALA A 304 -17.60 9.47 -10.86
N ILE A 305 -17.51 8.27 -10.26
CA ILE A 305 -16.56 7.22 -10.65
C ILE A 305 -17.05 6.55 -11.92
N LEU A 306 -16.27 6.65 -12.99
CA LEU A 306 -16.67 6.16 -14.30
C LEU A 306 -16.13 4.75 -14.56
N PRO A 307 -16.80 3.95 -15.42
CA PRO A 307 -16.30 2.63 -15.81
C PRO A 307 -14.87 2.65 -16.37
N ARG A 308 -14.43 3.78 -16.95
CA ARG A 308 -13.05 3.95 -17.45
C ARG A 308 -12.01 3.90 -16.33
N ASP A 309 -12.31 4.42 -15.14
CA ASP A 309 -11.38 4.49 -14.02
C ASP A 309 -11.14 3.08 -13.47
N MET A 310 -12.22 2.31 -13.37
CA MET A 310 -12.21 0.92 -12.95
C MET A 310 -11.57 0.00 -14.00
N LEU A 311 -11.85 0.25 -15.28
CA LEU A 311 -11.23 -0.49 -16.38
C LEU A 311 -9.73 -0.22 -16.44
N LEU A 312 -9.29 1.01 -16.17
CA LEU A 312 -7.87 1.30 -16.05
C LEU A 312 -7.24 0.57 -14.86
N MET A 313 -7.89 0.58 -13.69
CA MET A 313 -7.43 -0.18 -12.51
C MET A 313 -7.27 -1.67 -12.84
N LEU A 314 -8.24 -2.26 -13.54
CA LEU A 314 -8.17 -3.64 -14.02
C LEU A 314 -7.03 -3.84 -15.03
N ALA A 315 -6.86 -2.91 -15.99
CA ALA A 315 -5.83 -3.00 -17.01
C ALA A 315 -4.42 -2.93 -16.41
N VAL A 316 -4.14 -2.00 -15.49
CA VAL A 316 -2.83 -1.91 -14.83
C VAL A 316 -2.59 -3.10 -13.90
N SER A 317 -3.63 -3.60 -13.24
CA SER A 317 -3.56 -4.85 -12.46
C SER A 317 -3.23 -6.04 -13.33
N ALA A 318 -3.88 -6.18 -14.49
CA ALA A 318 -3.59 -7.25 -15.44
C ALA A 318 -2.19 -7.11 -16.05
N ALA A 319 -1.70 -5.88 -16.24
CA ALA A 319 -0.34 -5.62 -16.74
C ALA A 319 0.75 -6.16 -15.81
N LEU A 320 0.47 -6.38 -14.52
CA LEU A 320 1.38 -7.06 -13.59
C LEU A 320 1.68 -8.51 -14.02
N MET A 321 0.87 -9.13 -14.88
CA MET A 321 1.14 -10.45 -15.43
C MET A 321 2.19 -10.43 -16.56
N LEU A 322 2.43 -9.28 -17.21
CA LEU A 322 3.32 -9.18 -18.37
C LEU A 322 4.76 -9.66 -18.09
N PRO A 323 5.39 -9.41 -16.92
CA PRO A 323 6.75 -9.87 -16.66
C PRO A 323 6.90 -11.40 -16.67
N LEU A 324 5.82 -12.19 -16.59
CA LEU A 324 5.88 -13.64 -16.82
C LEU A 324 6.49 -13.98 -18.18
N LEU A 325 6.24 -13.13 -19.18
CA LEU A 325 6.78 -13.28 -20.53
C LEU A 325 8.26 -12.87 -20.62
N PHE A 326 8.78 -12.18 -19.61
CA PHE A 326 10.13 -11.57 -19.58
C PHE A 326 10.97 -12.08 -18.40
N LYS A 327 11.02 -13.41 -18.22
CA LYS A 327 11.80 -14.06 -17.14
C LYS A 327 11.45 -13.52 -15.73
N ARG A 328 10.22 -13.08 -15.52
CA ARG A 328 9.71 -12.54 -14.23
C ARG A 328 10.39 -11.22 -13.81
N VAL A 329 10.89 -10.44 -14.76
CA VAL A 329 11.52 -9.13 -14.47
C VAL A 329 10.65 -8.00 -15.00
N MET A 330 10.29 -7.08 -14.12
CA MET A 330 9.68 -5.81 -14.52
C MET A 330 10.77 -4.87 -15.02
N ALA A 331 10.93 -4.86 -16.35
CA ALA A 331 11.95 -4.09 -17.04
C ALA A 331 11.63 -2.58 -17.04
N ARG A 332 12.67 -1.76 -17.26
CA ARG A 332 12.57 -0.28 -17.25
C ARG A 332 11.52 0.25 -18.23
N TRP A 333 11.39 -0.36 -19.40
CA TRP A 333 10.40 0.04 -20.41
C TRP A 333 8.96 -0.28 -19.98
N MET A 334 8.75 -1.37 -19.22
CA MET A 334 7.44 -1.71 -18.64
C MET A 334 7.07 -0.70 -17.57
N GLY A 335 8.05 -0.35 -16.72
CA GLY A 335 7.90 0.72 -15.74
C GLY A 335 7.57 2.07 -16.39
N ALA A 336 8.29 2.43 -17.46
CA ALA A 336 8.03 3.65 -18.23
C ALA A 336 6.64 3.65 -18.88
N ALA A 337 6.18 2.51 -19.40
CA ALA A 337 4.85 2.37 -19.96
C ALA A 337 3.76 2.57 -18.88
N LEU A 338 3.90 1.92 -17.72
CA LEU A 338 3.01 2.09 -16.57
C LEU A 338 2.96 3.54 -16.08
N PHE A 339 4.13 4.16 -15.90
CA PHE A 339 4.24 5.55 -15.47
C PHE A 339 3.61 6.51 -16.50
N LEU A 340 3.86 6.30 -17.80
CA LEU A 340 3.25 7.10 -18.85
C LEU A 340 1.73 6.93 -18.87
N THR A 341 1.22 5.71 -18.69
CA THR A 341 -0.21 5.46 -18.54
C THR A 341 -0.81 6.24 -17.38
N TYR A 342 -0.12 6.30 -16.23
CA TYR A 342 -0.55 7.12 -15.10
C TYR A 342 -0.62 8.62 -15.44
N VAL A 343 0.42 9.16 -16.07
CA VAL A 343 0.46 10.58 -16.48
C VAL A 343 -0.67 10.90 -17.47
N VAL A 344 -0.87 10.05 -18.48
CA VAL A 344 -1.96 10.19 -19.46
C VAL A 344 -3.32 10.13 -18.77
N TYR A 345 -3.50 9.19 -17.83
CA TYR A 345 -4.73 9.06 -17.06
C TYR A 345 -5.08 10.34 -16.31
N ILE A 346 -4.14 10.92 -15.55
CA ILE A 346 -4.36 12.17 -14.81
C ILE A 346 -4.74 13.31 -15.76
N VAL A 347 -4.06 13.44 -16.91
CA VAL A 347 -4.39 14.48 -17.90
C VAL A 347 -5.79 14.30 -18.47
N VAL A 348 -6.18 13.07 -18.83
CA VAL A 348 -7.51 12.75 -19.36
C VAL A 348 -8.59 12.99 -18.31
N LEU A 349 -8.33 12.60 -17.06
CA LEU A 349 -9.25 12.78 -15.94
C LEU A 349 -9.52 14.27 -15.68
N CYS A 350 -8.47 15.08 -15.56
CA CYS A 350 -8.58 16.54 -15.36
C CYS A 350 -9.28 17.23 -16.53
N LYS A 351 -8.94 16.90 -17.79
CA LYS A 351 -9.60 17.47 -18.97
C LYS A 351 -11.08 17.10 -19.02
N GLY A 352 -11.41 15.85 -18.68
CA GLY A 352 -12.79 15.36 -18.68
C GLY A 352 -13.68 16.11 -17.68
N GLU A 353 -13.14 16.50 -16.53
CA GLU A 353 -13.89 17.28 -15.52
C GLU A 353 -14.01 18.76 -15.92
N ILE A 354 -12.93 19.38 -16.42
CA ILE A 354 -12.98 20.77 -16.91
C ILE A 354 -14.01 20.91 -18.04
N SER A 355 -14.11 19.92 -18.92
CA SER A 355 -15.08 19.94 -20.03
C SER A 355 -16.55 19.81 -19.59
N LYS A 356 -16.83 19.34 -18.37
CA LYS A 356 -18.20 19.30 -17.81
C LYS A 356 -18.60 20.61 -17.13
N GLY A 357 -17.63 21.48 -16.85
CA GLY A 357 -17.78 22.70 -16.05
C GLY A 357 -17.79 24.03 -16.84
N VAL A 358 -18.10 24.01 -18.14
CA VAL A 358 -18.36 25.21 -18.96
C VAL A 358 -19.75 25.14 -19.58
#